data_AF-A0A817R8A7-F1
#
_entry.id   AF-A0A817R8A7-F1
#
_cell.length_a   1.000
_cell.length_b   1.000
_cell.length_c   1.000
_cell.angle_alpha   90.00
_cell.angle_beta   90.00
_cell.angle_gamma   90.00
#
_symmetry.space_group_name_H-M   'P 1'
#
loop_
_entity.id
_entity.type
_entity.pdbx_description
1 polymer ?
#
loop_
_entity_poly.entity_id
_entity_poly.type
_entity_poly.pdbx_seq_one_letter_code
_entity_poly.pdbx_strand_id
1 'polypeptide(L)'
;VRIHIMPTMNPDGFEYEYKQTKHAVGDGRFNAKKIDLNQNFPHIELEQSSKKDEAIPKKEYNNNENNLDKFTKKQNQFQPEVQAAIHWSLIYPFVLSGNLHGGALVAQYPFDNRIKDSKIAESKSPDDATFKMLANSYSKAHTKMFEGNSCVIFRDGTTNGAAWRVIEGGMQDWSYVFTSDMELTIELGCDKYPDEKNLQNYWNGNKGALLAFITQVVYGIRGFVFDSRTKTPLSGVVIHVHGIEHNVTTYRDGDFFRLLSPGIYDITVERIGYESETKENIFVTNQSSTYVEFKLKRIDFYDDKQNISQLQTLYNQSKTFIRRPIFFVMLASICGSYINFFQIINKHSMYFYLVLTLSVIFGIVAFYVRRRSFSSLRRFTDSQQYELLTQGDDNLPLMHQSNGHQSIRNTHAMRGESEDEADEHTLFTSNIDVPMIS
;
A
#
# COMPACT_ATOMS: atom_id res chain seq x y z
N VAL A 1 -9.79 -1.55 21.50
CA VAL A 1 -9.41 -0.57 20.45
C VAL A 1 -8.09 0.08 20.88
N ARG A 2 -7.18 0.37 19.94
CA ARG A 2 -5.96 1.15 20.20
C ARG A 2 -6.13 2.52 19.53
N ILE A 3 -6.45 3.54 20.31
CA ILE A 3 -6.69 4.89 19.81
C ILE A 3 -5.34 5.63 19.72
N HIS A 4 -5.13 6.36 18.63
CA HIS A 4 -4.07 7.35 18.50
C HIS A 4 -4.72 8.71 18.18
N ILE A 5 -4.12 9.81 18.64
CA ILE A 5 -4.60 11.18 18.38
C ILE A 5 -3.41 12.03 17.98
N MET A 6 -3.52 12.76 16.86
CA MET A 6 -2.58 13.78 16.42
C MET A 6 -3.30 15.14 16.48
N PRO A 7 -3.10 15.97 17.53
CA PRO A 7 -3.85 17.22 17.69
C PRO A 7 -3.60 18.27 16.60
N THR A 8 -2.42 18.23 15.94
CA THR A 8 -2.14 19.02 14.74
C THR A 8 -1.12 18.30 13.86
N MET A 9 -1.36 18.33 12.54
CA MET A 9 -0.40 17.93 11.50
C MET A 9 0.39 19.14 10.96
N ASN A 10 -0.13 20.37 11.14
CA ASN A 10 0.48 21.62 10.66
C ASN A 10 0.66 22.62 11.83
N PRO A 11 1.61 22.36 12.76
CA PRO A 11 1.88 23.28 13.86
C PRO A 11 2.40 24.64 13.36
N ASP A 12 3.22 24.66 12.31
CA ASP A 12 3.78 25.89 11.73
C ASP A 12 2.70 26.84 11.20
N GLY A 13 1.70 26.29 10.50
CA GLY A 13 0.54 27.04 10.00
C GLY A 13 -0.35 27.55 11.14
N PHE A 14 -0.61 26.74 12.15
CA PHE A 14 -1.37 27.15 13.34
C PHE A 14 -0.67 28.29 14.10
N GLU A 15 0.64 28.15 14.35
CA GLU A 15 1.47 29.16 15.02
C GLU A 15 1.59 30.46 14.21
N TYR A 16 1.47 30.40 12.89
CA TYR A 16 1.41 31.57 12.03
C TYR A 16 0.04 32.25 12.07
N GLU A 17 -1.06 31.49 11.95
CA GLU A 17 -2.44 31.98 12.07
C GLU A 17 -2.67 32.67 13.41
N TYR A 18 -2.30 32.03 14.53
CA TYR A 18 -2.47 32.57 15.89
C TYR A 18 -1.84 33.96 16.05
N LYS A 19 -0.64 34.16 15.50
CA LYS A 19 0.08 35.45 15.53
C LYS A 19 -0.51 36.49 14.59
N GLN A 20 -1.21 36.07 13.53
CA GLN A 20 -1.86 36.93 12.54
C GLN A 20 -3.34 37.28 12.84
N THR A 21 -3.91 36.76 13.94
CA THR A 21 -5.31 36.97 14.40
C THR A 21 -5.77 38.43 14.54
N LYS A 22 -4.88 39.43 14.34
CA LYS A 22 -5.25 40.85 14.25
C LYS A 22 -5.66 41.32 12.85
N HIS A 23 -5.35 40.56 11.77
CA HIS A 23 -5.42 41.10 10.41
C HIS A 23 -6.03 40.20 9.31
N ALA A 24 -5.96 38.87 9.38
CA ALA A 24 -6.62 37.98 8.40
C ALA A 24 -6.88 36.57 8.96
N VAL A 25 -7.87 35.88 8.40
CA VAL A 25 -8.18 34.46 8.68
C VAL A 25 -7.88 33.60 7.45
N GLY A 26 -7.21 32.46 7.66
CA GLY A 26 -6.85 31.47 6.66
C GLY A 26 -5.42 31.57 6.11
N ASP A 27 -4.62 32.51 6.62
CA ASP A 27 -3.27 32.80 6.12
C ASP A 27 -2.24 31.74 6.59
N GLY A 28 -2.56 31.02 7.68
CA GLY A 28 -1.88 29.83 8.18
C GLY A 28 -2.46 28.48 7.72
N ARG A 29 -3.33 28.44 6.70
CA ARG A 29 -3.81 27.16 6.11
C ARG A 29 -2.65 26.23 5.72
N PHE A 30 -1.65 26.83 5.07
CA PHE A 30 -0.53 26.13 4.46
C PHE A 30 0.59 25.87 5.48
N ASN A 31 1.53 24.99 5.17
CA ASN A 31 2.72 24.81 6.01
C ASN A 31 3.75 25.95 5.86
N ALA A 32 4.90 25.86 6.55
CA ALA A 32 5.96 26.86 6.48
C ALA A 32 6.50 27.14 5.06
N LYS A 33 6.37 26.20 4.11
CA LYS A 33 6.73 26.40 2.69
C LYS A 33 5.56 26.89 1.82
N LYS A 34 4.45 27.29 2.45
CA LYS A 34 3.17 27.67 1.84
C LYS A 34 2.60 26.61 0.87
N ILE A 35 2.79 25.32 1.21
CA ILE A 35 2.18 24.18 0.54
C ILE A 35 0.94 23.71 1.30
N ASP A 36 -0.09 23.28 0.57
CA ASP A 36 -1.33 22.73 1.13
C ASP A 36 -1.13 21.22 1.37
N LEU A 37 -1.12 20.80 2.62
CA LEU A 37 -0.83 19.40 2.98
C LEU A 37 -1.89 18.45 2.44
N ASN A 38 -3.17 18.88 2.37
CA ASN A 38 -4.26 18.08 1.80
C ASN A 38 -4.38 18.22 0.26
N GLN A 39 -3.33 18.71 -0.40
CA GLN A 39 -3.09 18.60 -1.85
C GLN A 39 -1.65 18.15 -2.14
N ASN A 40 -0.99 17.48 -1.18
CA ASN A 40 0.40 17.03 -1.30
C ASN A 40 0.61 15.53 -1.01
N PHE A 41 -0.45 14.76 -0.77
CA PHE A 41 -0.34 13.30 -0.81
C PHE A 41 -0.17 12.79 -2.25
N PRO A 42 0.38 11.58 -2.45
CA PRO A 42 0.51 10.94 -3.77
C PRO A 42 -0.80 10.94 -4.57
N HIS A 43 -0.79 11.55 -5.76
CA HIS A 43 -1.97 11.59 -6.64
C HIS A 43 -2.40 10.19 -7.12
N ILE A 44 -3.70 9.93 -7.02
CA ILE A 44 -4.37 8.70 -7.44
C ILE A 44 -5.24 9.00 -8.66
N GLU A 45 -4.96 8.34 -9.78
CA GLU A 45 -5.85 8.33 -10.93
C GLU A 45 -6.91 7.24 -10.81
N LEU A 46 -8.18 7.62 -10.98
CA LEU A 46 -9.34 6.74 -10.93
C LEU A 46 -9.77 6.29 -12.33
N GLU A 47 -10.19 5.04 -12.46
CA GLU A 47 -10.85 4.45 -13.63
C GLU A 47 -12.24 3.89 -13.27
N GLN A 48 -13.05 3.57 -14.27
CA GLN A 48 -14.40 3.03 -14.07
C GLN A 48 -14.32 1.57 -13.58
N SER A 49 -15.02 1.25 -12.49
CA SER A 49 -15.17 -0.11 -11.95
C SER A 49 -15.74 -1.08 -12.99
N SER A 50 -15.54 -2.39 -12.80
CA SER A 50 -16.23 -3.41 -13.59
C SER A 50 -17.76 -3.34 -13.39
N LYS A 51 -18.17 -2.82 -12.23
CA LYS A 51 -19.55 -2.45 -11.91
C LYS A 51 -19.84 -1.02 -12.34
N LYS A 52 -21.08 -0.78 -12.77
CA LYS A 52 -21.52 0.55 -13.19
C LYS A 52 -21.57 1.50 -11.99
N ASP A 53 -21.27 2.77 -12.25
CA ASP A 53 -21.41 3.90 -11.32
C ASP A 53 -20.47 3.91 -10.10
N GLU A 54 -19.50 2.98 -10.03
CA GLU A 54 -18.36 2.96 -9.09
C GLU A 54 -17.06 3.44 -9.76
N ALA A 55 -16.21 4.16 -9.03
CA ALA A 55 -14.82 4.44 -9.39
C ALA A 55 -13.86 3.51 -8.65
N ILE A 56 -12.73 3.18 -9.26
CA ILE A 56 -11.62 2.41 -8.64
C ILE A 56 -10.27 3.06 -8.94
N PRO A 57 -9.26 2.91 -8.06
CA PRO A 57 -7.89 3.26 -8.40
C PRO A 57 -7.40 2.41 -9.58
N LYS A 58 -6.69 3.04 -10.53
CA LYS A 58 -6.06 2.29 -11.62
C LYS A 58 -5.19 1.12 -11.11
N LYS A 59 -5.11 0.06 -11.90
CA LYS A 59 -4.39 -1.17 -11.51
C LYS A 59 -2.92 -0.99 -11.08
N GLU A 60 -2.24 0.06 -11.55
CA GLU A 60 -0.87 0.41 -11.11
C GLU A 60 -0.76 0.76 -9.61
N TYR A 61 -1.84 1.27 -9.01
CA TYR A 61 -1.96 1.53 -7.58
C TYR A 61 -2.32 0.26 -6.79
N ASN A 62 -3.22 -0.57 -7.34
CA ASN A 62 -3.71 -1.83 -6.74
C ASN A 62 -2.68 -2.99 -6.67
N ASN A 63 -1.45 -2.81 -7.17
CA ASN A 63 -0.43 -3.87 -7.13
C ASN A 63 0.19 -4.01 -5.73
N ASN A 64 0.05 -5.19 -5.13
CA ASN A 64 0.61 -5.66 -3.84
C ASN A 64 2.17 -5.63 -3.72
N GLU A 65 2.87 -4.95 -4.63
CA GLU A 65 4.30 -4.66 -4.52
C GLU A 65 4.49 -3.47 -3.58
N ASN A 66 4.93 -3.74 -2.33
CA ASN A 66 5.45 -2.80 -1.34
C ASN A 66 5.13 -1.32 -1.63
N ASN A 67 3.99 -0.81 -1.16
CA ASN A 67 3.61 0.61 -1.32
C ASN A 67 4.75 1.56 -0.88
N LEU A 68 5.50 1.16 0.16
CA LEU A 68 6.74 1.79 0.61
C LEU A 68 7.78 2.00 -0.51
N ASP A 69 8.11 0.98 -1.34
CA ASP A 69 9.12 1.07 -2.40
C ASP A 69 8.74 2.01 -3.55
N LYS A 70 7.43 2.24 -3.76
CA LYS A 70 6.91 3.27 -4.68
C LYS A 70 7.08 4.67 -4.08
N PHE A 71 6.86 4.82 -2.76
CA PHE A 71 6.98 6.11 -2.06
C PHE A 71 8.43 6.53 -1.78
N THR A 72 9.33 5.64 -1.35
CA THR A 72 10.74 5.97 -1.06
C THR A 72 11.44 6.60 -2.27
N LYS A 73 11.11 6.15 -3.49
CA LYS A 73 11.65 6.72 -4.75
C LYS A 73 11.14 8.13 -5.08
N LYS A 74 10.06 8.58 -4.45
CA LYS A 74 9.45 9.92 -4.61
C LYS A 74 9.46 10.76 -3.33
N GLN A 75 10.00 10.25 -2.22
CA GLN A 75 9.85 10.82 -0.88
C GLN A 75 10.19 12.32 -0.79
N ASN A 76 11.25 12.77 -1.50
CA ASN A 76 11.66 14.17 -1.56
C ASN A 76 10.69 15.12 -2.29
N GLN A 77 9.60 14.62 -2.87
CA GLN A 77 8.54 15.42 -3.53
C GLN A 77 7.45 15.90 -2.54
N PHE A 78 7.41 15.32 -1.33
CA PHE A 78 6.38 15.58 -0.33
C PHE A 78 6.91 16.40 0.85
N GLN A 79 6.04 17.19 1.47
CA GLN A 79 6.37 17.97 2.66
C GLN A 79 6.67 17.05 3.86
N PRO A 80 7.54 17.44 4.81
CA PRO A 80 7.96 16.56 5.91
C PRO A 80 6.79 16.07 6.78
N GLU A 81 5.73 16.86 6.92
CA GLU A 81 4.49 16.54 7.61
C GLU A 81 3.74 15.40 6.90
N VAL A 82 3.62 15.47 5.56
CA VAL A 82 3.04 14.40 4.72
C VAL A 82 3.89 13.14 4.77
N GLN A 83 5.23 13.28 4.71
CA GLN A 83 6.13 12.13 4.86
C GLN A 83 5.97 11.45 6.22
N ALA A 84 5.81 12.23 7.29
CA ALA A 84 5.61 11.72 8.65
C ALA A 84 4.25 11.01 8.79
N ALA A 85 3.17 11.58 8.24
CA ALA A 85 1.85 10.95 8.21
C ALA A 85 1.86 9.63 7.41
N ILE A 86 2.40 9.63 6.18
CA ILE A 86 2.55 8.42 5.35
C ILE A 86 3.33 7.33 6.09
N HIS A 87 4.47 7.69 6.69
CA HIS A 87 5.29 6.74 7.44
C HIS A 87 4.55 6.17 8.67
N TRP A 88 3.83 7.03 9.40
CA TRP A 88 3.05 6.64 10.57
C TRP A 88 1.90 5.69 10.21
N SER A 89 1.13 6.00 9.16
CA SER A 89 0.03 5.15 8.67
C SER A 89 0.49 3.81 8.09
N LEU A 90 1.75 3.70 7.65
CA LEU A 90 2.35 2.43 7.20
C LEU A 90 2.99 1.60 8.33
N ILE A 91 3.20 2.16 9.53
CA ILE A 91 3.74 1.42 10.69
C ILE A 91 2.64 0.59 11.38
N TYR A 92 1.43 1.11 11.46
CA TYR A 92 0.31 0.53 12.23
C TYR A 92 -0.82 0.05 11.32
N PRO A 93 -1.54 -1.02 11.69
CA PRO A 93 -2.77 -1.42 11.00
C PRO A 93 -3.91 -0.49 11.43
N PHE A 94 -3.97 0.70 10.84
CA PHE A 94 -5.15 1.54 10.92
C PHE A 94 -6.31 0.92 10.10
N VAL A 95 -7.54 1.26 10.48
CA VAL A 95 -8.79 0.57 10.09
C VAL A 95 -9.91 1.59 9.95
N LEU A 96 -9.95 2.57 10.86
CA LEU A 96 -10.81 3.74 10.82
C LEU A 96 -10.02 4.96 11.30
N SER A 97 -10.14 6.07 10.57
CA SER A 97 -9.57 7.35 10.95
C SER A 97 -10.45 8.51 10.51
N GLY A 98 -10.17 9.71 11.03
CA GLY A 98 -10.88 10.93 10.66
C GLY A 98 -9.95 12.12 10.75
N ASN A 99 -9.71 12.78 9.62
CA ASN A 99 -9.02 14.06 9.61
C ASN A 99 -10.02 15.17 9.97
N LEU A 100 -9.56 16.18 10.73
CA LEU A 100 -10.44 17.20 11.33
C LEU A 100 -10.17 18.57 10.70
N HIS A 101 -11.22 19.16 10.15
CA HIS A 101 -11.18 20.34 9.29
C HIS A 101 -12.18 21.42 9.74
N GLY A 102 -12.12 22.60 9.10
CA GLY A 102 -13.04 23.72 9.37
C GLY A 102 -13.22 24.64 8.16
N GLY A 103 -14.44 25.16 8.02
CA GLY A 103 -14.94 25.89 6.86
C GLY A 103 -16.34 25.46 6.40
N ALA A 104 -16.78 24.26 6.79
CA ALA A 104 -18.12 23.74 6.60
C ALA A 104 -18.60 22.98 7.86
N LEU A 105 -19.81 22.40 7.83
CA LEU A 105 -20.29 21.47 8.87
C LEU A 105 -20.82 20.20 8.19
N VAL A 106 -19.94 19.23 7.94
CA VAL A 106 -20.26 18.01 7.18
C VAL A 106 -19.28 16.88 7.47
N ALA A 107 -19.76 15.62 7.45
CA ALA A 107 -18.91 14.45 7.36
C ALA A 107 -18.74 14.05 5.88
N GLN A 108 -17.55 14.32 5.33
CA GLN A 108 -17.16 14.03 3.97
C GLN A 108 -16.53 12.62 3.87
N TYR A 109 -16.79 11.94 2.75
CA TYR A 109 -16.30 10.58 2.50
C TYR A 109 -15.77 10.38 1.05
N PRO A 110 -14.88 9.39 0.83
CA PRO A 110 -14.27 9.11 -0.47
C PRO A 110 -15.24 8.86 -1.65
N PHE A 111 -14.81 9.06 -2.88
CA PHE A 111 -13.55 9.71 -3.26
C PHE A 111 -13.66 11.24 -3.28
N ASP A 112 -12.57 11.90 -2.87
CA ASP A 112 -12.33 13.33 -3.08
C ASP A 112 -11.93 13.62 -4.52
N ASN A 113 -11.22 12.70 -5.18
CA ASN A 113 -10.94 12.79 -6.61
C ASN A 113 -12.05 12.12 -7.46
N ARG A 114 -12.06 12.38 -8.77
CA ARG A 114 -13.00 11.76 -9.73
C ARG A 114 -12.30 11.15 -10.94
N ILE A 115 -12.97 10.19 -11.58
CA ILE A 115 -12.58 9.69 -12.90
C ILE A 115 -12.46 10.89 -13.85
N LYS A 116 -11.33 10.99 -14.55
CA LYS A 116 -11.03 12.10 -15.46
C LYS A 116 -12.11 12.23 -16.54
N ASP A 117 -12.48 13.47 -16.86
CA ASP A 117 -13.50 13.85 -17.84
C ASP A 117 -14.92 13.30 -17.54
N SER A 118 -15.16 12.72 -16.35
CA SER A 118 -16.50 12.31 -15.90
C SER A 118 -17.43 13.51 -15.72
N LYS A 119 -18.70 13.30 -16.12
CA LYS A 119 -19.81 14.24 -15.92
C LYS A 119 -20.66 13.90 -14.68
N ILE A 120 -20.38 12.77 -14.02
CA ILE A 120 -21.00 12.41 -12.75
C ILE A 120 -20.25 13.20 -11.65
N ALA A 121 -20.98 13.89 -10.79
CA ALA A 121 -20.38 14.66 -9.69
C ALA A 121 -19.91 13.74 -8.54
N GLU A 122 -20.74 12.76 -8.19
CA GLU A 122 -20.43 11.75 -7.16
C GLU A 122 -19.39 10.75 -7.66
N SER A 123 -18.29 10.62 -6.91
CA SER A 123 -17.20 9.69 -7.19
C SER A 123 -17.22 8.56 -6.16
N LYS A 124 -18.12 7.60 -6.36
CA LYS A 124 -18.34 6.50 -5.41
C LYS A 124 -17.14 5.56 -5.36
N SER A 125 -16.67 5.23 -4.17
CA SER A 125 -15.71 4.14 -3.97
C SER A 125 -16.41 2.78 -3.91
N PRO A 126 -15.70 1.65 -4.03
CA PRO A 126 -16.28 0.31 -3.86
C PRO A 126 -16.93 0.09 -2.48
N ASP A 127 -16.47 0.84 -1.48
CA ASP A 127 -17.01 0.83 -0.11
C ASP A 127 -18.03 1.95 0.17
N ASP A 128 -18.61 2.58 -0.86
CA ASP A 128 -19.56 3.71 -0.74
C ASP A 128 -20.67 3.49 0.31
N ALA A 129 -21.23 2.28 0.41
CA ALA A 129 -22.23 1.93 1.42
C ALA A 129 -21.64 1.91 2.85
N THR A 130 -20.43 1.36 3.02
CA THR A 130 -19.68 1.38 4.28
C THR A 130 -19.31 2.81 4.68
N PHE A 131 -18.77 3.61 3.75
CA PHE A 131 -18.44 5.01 3.97
C PHE A 131 -19.64 5.88 4.32
N LYS A 132 -20.78 5.70 3.64
CA LYS A 132 -22.03 6.38 3.97
C LYS A 132 -22.52 6.01 5.37
N MET A 133 -22.37 4.76 5.82
CA MET A 133 -22.63 4.36 7.22
C MET A 133 -21.70 5.09 8.19
N LEU A 134 -20.39 5.11 7.92
CA LEU A 134 -19.38 5.76 8.75
C LEU A 134 -19.65 7.27 8.89
N ALA A 135 -19.86 7.99 7.79
CA ALA A 135 -20.16 9.43 7.81
C ALA A 135 -21.50 9.73 8.50
N ASN A 136 -22.51 8.88 8.32
CA ASN A 136 -23.79 8.99 9.04
C ASN A 136 -23.62 8.83 10.56
N SER A 137 -22.69 7.97 11.02
CA SER A 137 -22.45 7.76 12.45
C SER A 137 -21.96 9.02 13.16
N TYR A 138 -21.10 9.81 12.50
CA TYR A 138 -20.65 11.11 13.01
C TYR A 138 -21.77 12.14 12.90
N SER A 139 -22.34 12.32 11.70
CA SER A 139 -23.34 13.36 11.42
C SER A 139 -24.57 13.30 12.34
N LYS A 140 -25.10 12.09 12.58
CA LYS A 140 -26.29 11.87 13.41
C LYS A 140 -26.04 11.90 14.92
N ALA A 141 -24.77 11.80 15.33
CA ALA A 141 -24.36 11.95 16.73
C ALA A 141 -23.81 13.36 17.05
N HIS A 142 -23.50 14.17 16.03
CA HIS A 142 -23.23 15.60 16.21
C HIS A 142 -24.55 16.36 16.40
N THR A 143 -24.59 17.30 17.34
CA THR A 143 -25.83 17.96 17.78
C THR A 143 -26.57 18.75 16.69
N LYS A 144 -25.93 19.07 15.56
CA LYS A 144 -26.49 19.87 14.46
C LYS A 144 -26.09 19.45 13.03
N MET A 145 -25.23 18.44 12.84
CA MET A 145 -24.66 18.17 11.50
C MET A 145 -25.72 17.55 10.59
N PHE A 146 -26.46 16.56 11.11
CA PHE A 146 -27.57 15.91 10.41
C PHE A 146 -28.69 16.86 9.93
N GLU A 147 -28.83 18.05 10.55
CA GLU A 147 -29.81 19.06 10.11
C GLU A 147 -29.51 19.56 8.68
N GLY A 148 -28.25 19.50 8.25
CA GLY A 148 -27.83 19.77 6.88
C GLY A 148 -28.02 21.20 6.38
N ASN A 149 -28.31 22.14 7.27
CA ASN A 149 -28.80 23.50 7.03
C ASN A 149 -27.83 24.60 7.53
N SER A 150 -26.53 24.29 7.54
CA SER A 150 -25.48 25.18 8.04
C SER A 150 -25.04 26.22 7.00
N CYS A 151 -23.83 26.79 7.11
CA CYS A 151 -23.24 27.71 6.13
C CYS A 151 -23.19 27.17 4.69
N VAL A 152 -23.18 25.85 4.53
CA VAL A 152 -23.38 25.14 3.26
C VAL A 152 -24.40 24.03 3.51
N ILE A 153 -25.28 23.77 2.53
CA ILE A 153 -26.35 22.79 2.64
C ILE A 153 -25.84 21.40 2.24
N PHE A 154 -25.87 20.46 3.18
CA PHE A 154 -25.49 19.05 2.97
C PHE A 154 -26.57 18.13 3.52
N ARG A 155 -27.27 17.43 2.63
CA ARG A 155 -28.37 16.54 3.03
C ARG A 155 -27.86 15.48 4.01
N ASP A 156 -28.62 15.27 5.10
CA ASP A 156 -28.31 14.32 6.17
C ASP A 156 -26.92 14.58 6.83
N GLY A 157 -26.34 15.77 6.63
CA GLY A 157 -25.04 16.19 7.17
C GLY A 157 -23.82 15.46 6.59
N THR A 158 -23.93 14.87 5.40
CA THR A 158 -22.85 14.10 4.77
C THR A 158 -22.65 14.48 3.30
N THR A 159 -21.45 14.27 2.75
CA THR A 159 -21.19 14.43 1.31
C THR A 159 -20.10 13.48 0.80
N ASN A 160 -20.23 13.00 -0.44
CA ASN A 160 -19.07 12.53 -1.17
C ASN A 160 -18.15 13.73 -1.46
N GLY A 161 -16.83 13.55 -1.36
CA GLY A 161 -15.85 14.62 -1.56
C GLY A 161 -15.97 15.26 -2.94
N ALA A 162 -15.76 14.49 -4.01
CA ALA A 162 -15.83 14.97 -5.40
C ALA A 162 -17.17 15.63 -5.76
N ALA A 163 -18.28 15.18 -5.17
CA ALA A 163 -19.61 15.75 -5.36
C ALA A 163 -19.74 17.19 -4.83
N TRP A 164 -19.03 17.53 -3.74
CA TRP A 164 -18.95 18.90 -3.23
C TRP A 164 -17.82 19.67 -3.92
N ARG A 165 -16.61 19.12 -3.92
CA ARG A 165 -15.43 19.70 -4.54
C ARG A 165 -14.37 18.62 -4.79
N VAL A 166 -13.92 18.51 -6.04
CA VAL A 166 -12.77 17.68 -6.40
C VAL A 166 -11.50 18.18 -5.71
N ILE A 167 -10.78 17.29 -5.04
CA ILE A 167 -9.45 17.52 -4.46
C ILE A 167 -8.49 16.43 -4.97
N GLU A 168 -7.34 16.85 -5.50
CA GLU A 168 -6.27 15.95 -5.94
C GLU A 168 -5.16 15.96 -4.89
N GLY A 169 -4.68 14.77 -4.48
CA GLY A 169 -3.61 14.64 -3.48
C GLY A 169 -4.04 14.89 -2.02
N GLY A 170 -5.29 14.58 -1.67
CA GLY A 170 -5.78 14.57 -0.29
C GLY A 170 -5.36 13.33 0.50
N MET A 171 -5.33 13.45 1.84
CA MET A 171 -4.96 12.37 2.75
C MET A 171 -6.01 11.24 2.76
N GLN A 172 -7.29 11.61 2.78
CA GLN A 172 -8.43 10.70 2.88
C GLN A 172 -8.43 9.60 1.79
N ASP A 173 -8.28 10.01 0.52
CA ASP A 173 -8.21 9.08 -0.61
C ASP A 173 -6.90 8.27 -0.58
N TRP A 174 -5.79 8.84 -0.08
CA TRP A 174 -4.53 8.13 0.07
C TRP A 174 -4.61 7.01 1.12
N SER A 175 -5.18 7.29 2.29
CA SER A 175 -5.34 6.32 3.38
C SER A 175 -6.13 5.09 2.92
N TYR A 176 -7.26 5.31 2.23
CA TYR A 176 -8.10 4.24 1.69
C TYR A 176 -7.42 3.43 0.57
N VAL A 177 -6.64 4.07 -0.32
CA VAL A 177 -6.08 3.38 -1.50
C VAL A 177 -4.75 2.66 -1.23
N PHE A 178 -3.97 3.09 -0.24
CA PHE A 178 -2.64 2.53 0.01
C PHE A 178 -2.47 1.80 1.36
N THR A 179 -3.52 1.75 2.19
CA THR A 179 -3.51 1.05 3.48
C THR A 179 -4.73 0.13 3.62
N SER A 180 -5.24 -0.11 4.83
CA SER A 180 -6.55 -0.72 5.08
C SER A 180 -7.45 0.18 5.94
N ASP A 181 -7.08 1.46 6.04
CA ASP A 181 -7.72 2.48 6.86
C ASP A 181 -8.83 3.21 6.09
N MET A 182 -10.02 3.28 6.68
CA MET A 182 -11.15 4.01 6.11
C MET A 182 -11.20 5.42 6.73
N GLU A 183 -10.58 6.38 6.06
CA GLU A 183 -10.53 7.77 6.52
C GLU A 183 -11.78 8.58 6.09
N LEU A 184 -12.25 9.46 6.98
CA LEU A 184 -13.20 10.53 6.67
C LEU A 184 -12.57 11.92 6.81
N THR A 185 -13.00 12.87 5.99
CA THR A 185 -12.76 14.31 6.21
C THR A 185 -13.92 14.89 7.00
N ILE A 186 -13.66 15.47 8.18
CA ILE A 186 -14.72 15.92 9.10
C ILE A 186 -14.61 17.43 9.29
N GLU A 187 -15.49 18.17 8.62
CA GLU A 187 -15.61 19.62 8.73
C GLU A 187 -16.45 19.96 9.97
N LEU A 188 -15.80 20.49 11.02
CA LEU A 188 -16.35 20.64 12.38
C LEU A 188 -17.20 21.91 12.60
N GLY A 189 -17.16 22.85 11.67
CA GLY A 189 -17.94 24.09 11.69
C GLY A 189 -17.41 25.17 10.74
N CYS A 190 -18.25 26.18 10.52
CA CYS A 190 -18.03 27.23 9.53
C CYS A 190 -16.86 28.17 9.88
N ASP A 191 -16.66 28.45 11.17
CA ASP A 191 -15.59 29.32 11.65
C ASP A 191 -14.29 28.51 11.73
N LYS A 192 -13.34 28.77 10.82
CA LYS A 192 -12.07 28.04 10.75
C LYS A 192 -11.17 28.23 11.99
N TYR A 193 -11.29 29.39 12.62
CA TYR A 193 -10.58 29.75 13.84
C TYR A 193 -11.58 30.47 14.77
N PRO A 194 -12.40 29.73 15.52
CA PRO A 194 -13.45 30.32 16.36
C PRO A 194 -12.86 30.98 17.60
N ASP A 195 -13.54 32.02 18.11
CA ASP A 195 -13.22 32.62 19.41
C ASP A 195 -13.14 31.56 20.53
N GLU A 196 -12.19 31.70 21.46
CA GLU A 196 -11.98 30.77 22.58
C GLU A 196 -13.27 30.49 23.38
N LYS A 197 -14.11 31.52 23.56
CA LYS A 197 -15.42 31.44 24.22
C LYS A 197 -16.39 30.43 23.60
N ASN A 198 -16.18 30.08 22.33
CA ASN A 198 -17.01 29.12 21.58
C ASN A 198 -16.48 27.69 21.66
N LEU A 199 -15.23 27.44 22.08
CA LEU A 199 -14.61 26.11 22.07
C LEU A 199 -15.41 25.09 22.90
N GLN A 200 -15.98 25.52 24.02
CA GLN A 200 -16.86 24.69 24.85
C GLN A 200 -18.14 24.24 24.12
N ASN A 201 -18.64 25.04 23.16
CA ASN A 201 -19.79 24.68 22.32
C ASN A 201 -19.37 23.69 21.22
N TYR A 202 -18.22 23.91 20.58
CA TYR A 202 -17.63 22.96 19.62
C TYR A 202 -17.39 21.59 20.27
N TRP A 203 -16.82 21.54 21.49
CA TRP A 203 -16.66 20.29 22.24
C TRP A 203 -18.01 19.65 22.59
N ASN A 204 -18.98 20.43 23.07
CA ASN A 204 -20.30 19.89 23.43
C ASN A 204 -21.07 19.33 22.23
N GLY A 205 -20.90 19.90 21.04
CA GLY A 205 -21.47 19.36 19.79
C GLY A 205 -20.78 18.08 19.33
N ASN A 206 -19.44 18.04 19.36
CA ASN A 206 -18.64 16.99 18.72
C ASN A 206 -18.27 15.80 19.63
N LYS A 207 -18.27 15.93 20.96
CA LYS A 207 -17.87 14.84 21.87
C LYS A 207 -18.67 13.54 21.69
N GLY A 208 -19.97 13.66 21.42
CA GLY A 208 -20.84 12.50 21.12
C GLY A 208 -20.52 11.88 19.77
N ALA A 209 -20.30 12.72 18.75
CA ALA A 209 -19.95 12.30 17.39
C ALA A 209 -18.60 11.60 17.31
N LEU A 210 -17.58 12.14 17.97
CA LEU A 210 -16.24 11.55 18.06
C LEU A 210 -16.30 10.14 18.69
N LEU A 211 -17.06 9.96 19.78
CA LEU A 211 -17.23 8.65 20.40
C LEU A 211 -18.04 7.69 19.52
N ALA A 212 -19.15 8.14 18.93
CA ALA A 212 -19.98 7.33 18.02
C ALA A 212 -19.23 6.90 16.74
N PHE A 213 -18.30 7.73 16.27
CA PHE A 213 -17.43 7.40 15.14
C PHE A 213 -16.33 6.42 15.54
N ILE A 214 -15.60 6.66 16.64
CA ILE A 214 -14.57 5.75 17.15
C ILE A 214 -15.13 4.34 17.42
N THR A 215 -16.39 4.20 17.83
CA THR A 215 -17.01 2.87 18.01
C THR A 215 -17.35 2.14 16.71
N GLN A 216 -17.35 2.78 15.53
CA GLN A 216 -17.56 2.05 14.27
C GLN A 216 -16.42 1.07 13.95
N VAL A 217 -15.23 1.27 14.53
CA VAL A 217 -14.03 0.43 14.28
C VAL A 217 -14.19 -1.03 14.77
N VAL A 218 -15.27 -1.35 15.49
CA VAL A 218 -15.61 -2.72 15.95
C VAL A 218 -16.81 -3.34 15.22
N TYR A 219 -17.17 -2.84 14.04
CA TYR A 219 -18.16 -3.44 13.14
C TYR A 219 -17.51 -4.12 11.92
N GLY A 220 -18.32 -4.61 10.96
CA GLY A 220 -17.83 -5.40 9.82
C GLY A 220 -17.42 -6.81 10.21
N ILE A 221 -16.29 -7.29 9.68
CA ILE A 221 -15.67 -8.58 10.02
C ILE A 221 -14.25 -8.39 10.55
N ARG A 222 -13.80 -9.33 11.38
CA ARG A 222 -12.40 -9.42 11.82
C ARG A 222 -12.00 -10.86 12.10
N GLY A 223 -10.70 -11.14 12.17
CA GLY A 223 -10.23 -12.42 12.67
C GLY A 223 -8.77 -12.66 12.35
N PHE A 224 -8.40 -13.93 12.19
CA PHE A 224 -7.03 -14.37 11.96
C PHE A 224 -6.94 -15.34 10.78
N VAL A 225 -5.79 -15.34 10.10
CA VAL A 225 -5.43 -16.36 9.11
C VAL A 225 -4.21 -17.13 9.57
N PHE A 226 -4.31 -18.46 9.57
CA PHE A 226 -3.25 -19.38 10.01
C PHE A 226 -2.82 -20.35 8.93
N ASP A 227 -1.60 -20.87 9.04
CA ASP A 227 -1.16 -22.06 8.32
C ASP A 227 -1.91 -23.30 8.84
N SER A 228 -2.56 -24.04 7.96
CA SER A 228 -3.38 -25.19 8.35
C SER A 228 -2.58 -26.34 8.97
N ARG A 229 -1.27 -26.44 8.68
CA ARG A 229 -0.35 -27.47 9.18
C ARG A 229 0.43 -27.00 10.41
N THR A 230 1.13 -25.87 10.33
CA THR A 230 2.00 -25.36 11.42
C THR A 230 1.26 -24.52 12.47
N LYS A 231 0.01 -24.11 12.20
CA LYS A 231 -0.80 -23.21 13.06
C LYS A 231 -0.18 -21.83 13.30
N THR A 232 0.89 -21.48 12.59
CA THR A 232 1.52 -20.16 12.67
C THR A 232 0.63 -19.12 11.99
N PRO A 233 0.53 -17.89 12.52
CA PRO A 233 -0.20 -16.81 11.87
C PRO A 233 0.42 -16.45 10.51
N LEU A 234 -0.41 -15.93 9.61
CA LEU A 234 -0.04 -15.59 8.23
C LEU A 234 -0.29 -14.12 7.95
N SER A 235 0.76 -13.31 8.02
CA SER A 235 0.79 -11.89 7.62
C SER A 235 0.84 -11.69 6.10
N GLY A 236 0.26 -10.61 5.57
CA GLY A 236 0.22 -10.36 4.11
C GLY A 236 -0.64 -11.35 3.32
N VAL A 237 -1.68 -11.92 3.94
CA VAL A 237 -2.79 -12.59 3.25
C VAL A 237 -3.74 -11.50 2.76
N VAL A 238 -4.21 -11.59 1.52
CA VAL A 238 -5.21 -10.67 0.96
C VAL A 238 -6.60 -11.17 1.32
N ILE A 239 -7.45 -10.27 1.82
CA ILE A 239 -8.84 -10.52 2.18
C ILE A 239 -9.75 -9.88 1.12
N HIS A 240 -10.40 -10.72 0.32
CA HIS A 240 -11.34 -10.32 -0.73
C HIS A 240 -12.78 -10.43 -0.22
N VAL A 241 -13.55 -9.36 -0.41
CA VAL A 241 -15.00 -9.34 -0.13
C VAL A 241 -15.72 -9.41 -1.46
N HIS A 242 -16.50 -10.47 -1.71
CA HIS A 242 -17.23 -10.61 -2.96
C HIS A 242 -18.22 -9.46 -3.13
N GLY A 243 -18.24 -8.87 -4.33
CA GLY A 243 -19.01 -7.66 -4.62
C GLY A 243 -18.28 -6.33 -4.32
N ILE A 244 -17.14 -6.30 -3.64
CA ILE A 244 -16.41 -5.06 -3.35
C ILE A 244 -15.02 -5.10 -4.02
N GLU A 245 -14.75 -4.16 -4.94
CA GLU A 245 -13.46 -4.05 -5.66
C GLU A 245 -12.40 -3.30 -4.82
N HIS A 246 -12.29 -3.66 -3.54
CA HIS A 246 -11.29 -3.16 -2.59
C HIS A 246 -10.97 -4.23 -1.53
N ASN A 247 -9.68 -4.54 -1.36
CA ASN A 247 -9.17 -5.62 -0.52
C ASN A 247 -8.36 -5.07 0.66
N VAL A 248 -8.37 -5.77 1.79
CA VAL A 248 -7.46 -5.48 2.92
C VAL A 248 -6.45 -6.61 3.10
N THR A 249 -5.44 -6.45 3.96
CA THR A 249 -4.43 -7.49 4.22
C THR A 249 -4.27 -7.81 5.70
N THR A 250 -3.80 -9.01 6.03
CA THR A 250 -3.45 -9.37 7.41
C THR A 250 -2.16 -8.68 7.87
N TYR A 251 -2.17 -8.18 9.11
CA TYR A 251 -1.00 -7.60 9.74
C TYR A 251 -0.05 -8.70 10.29
N ARG A 252 0.99 -8.31 11.04
CA ARG A 252 2.13 -9.14 11.44
C ARG A 252 1.72 -10.44 12.15
N ASP A 253 0.70 -10.38 12.98
CA ASP A 253 0.22 -11.50 13.80
C ASP A 253 -0.91 -12.29 13.11
N GLY A 254 -1.08 -12.11 11.79
CA GLY A 254 -2.07 -12.79 10.97
C GLY A 254 -3.49 -12.28 11.17
N ASP A 255 -3.66 -11.23 11.94
CA ASP A 255 -4.91 -10.53 12.23
C ASP A 255 -5.37 -9.66 11.05
N PHE A 256 -6.68 -9.57 10.82
CA PHE A 256 -7.29 -8.63 9.88
C PHE A 256 -8.57 -8.02 10.43
N PHE A 257 -8.89 -6.84 9.92
CA PHE A 257 -10.11 -6.09 10.19
C PHE A 257 -10.63 -5.58 8.84
N ARG A 258 -11.94 -5.74 8.59
CA ARG A 258 -12.59 -5.26 7.36
C ARG A 258 -13.95 -4.69 7.74
N LEU A 259 -14.00 -3.36 7.83
CA LEU A 259 -15.27 -2.65 8.01
C LEU A 259 -16.16 -2.90 6.79
N LEU A 260 -17.44 -3.14 7.07
CA LEU A 260 -18.49 -3.40 6.10
C LEU A 260 -19.80 -2.84 6.66
N SER A 261 -20.69 -2.37 5.79
CA SER A 261 -22.10 -2.18 6.11
C SER A 261 -22.77 -3.50 6.53
N PRO A 262 -23.92 -3.47 7.25
CA PRO A 262 -24.71 -4.68 7.52
C PRO A 262 -25.15 -5.37 6.22
N GLY A 263 -25.04 -6.70 6.18
CA GLY A 263 -25.28 -7.47 4.96
C GLY A 263 -24.91 -8.94 5.12
N ILE A 264 -24.89 -9.66 3.98
CA ILE A 264 -24.37 -11.02 3.87
C ILE A 264 -23.27 -10.98 2.81
N TYR A 265 -22.10 -11.53 3.13
CA TYR A 265 -20.91 -11.45 2.29
C TYR A 265 -20.23 -12.81 2.14
N ASP A 266 -19.72 -13.08 0.95
CA ASP A 266 -18.80 -14.19 0.72
C ASP A 266 -17.37 -13.63 0.76
N ILE A 267 -16.47 -14.32 1.47
CA ILE A 267 -15.12 -13.84 1.78
C ILE A 267 -14.11 -14.87 1.28
N THR A 268 -13.21 -14.47 0.37
CA THR A 268 -12.09 -15.30 -0.08
C THR A 268 -10.78 -14.74 0.46
N VAL A 269 -9.90 -15.62 0.91
CA VAL A 269 -8.55 -15.26 1.36
C VAL A 269 -7.49 -15.89 0.46
N GLU A 270 -6.53 -15.08 0.02
CA GLU A 270 -5.47 -15.49 -0.91
C GLU A 270 -4.07 -15.16 -0.36
N ARG A 271 -3.12 -16.08 -0.55
CA ARG A 271 -1.70 -15.83 -0.33
C ARG A 271 -0.84 -16.67 -1.28
N ILE A 272 0.16 -16.05 -1.89
CA ILE A 272 1.15 -16.72 -2.74
C ILE A 272 1.76 -17.93 -2.00
N GLY A 273 1.70 -19.11 -2.62
CA GLY A 273 2.17 -20.38 -2.06
C GLY A 273 1.13 -21.16 -1.24
N TYR A 274 -0.10 -20.67 -1.13
CA TYR A 274 -1.21 -21.33 -0.46
C TYR A 274 -2.42 -21.51 -1.38
N GLU A 275 -3.20 -22.56 -1.13
CA GLU A 275 -4.55 -22.75 -1.66
C GLU A 275 -5.47 -21.71 -1.02
N SER A 276 -6.28 -21.00 -1.82
CA SER A 276 -7.24 -20.02 -1.32
C SER A 276 -8.42 -20.70 -0.61
N GLU A 277 -8.94 -20.04 0.43
CA GLU A 277 -10.11 -20.49 1.19
C GLU A 277 -11.24 -19.47 1.01
N THR A 278 -12.45 -19.94 0.71
CA THR A 278 -13.66 -19.10 0.64
C THR A 278 -14.62 -19.50 1.74
N LYS A 279 -15.25 -18.50 2.38
CA LYS A 279 -16.36 -18.69 3.32
C LYS A 279 -17.55 -17.87 2.88
N GLU A 280 -18.63 -18.57 2.58
CA GLU A 280 -19.87 -18.01 2.06
C GLU A 280 -20.81 -17.62 3.21
N ASN A 281 -21.78 -16.75 2.91
CA ASN A 281 -22.89 -16.37 3.78
C ASN A 281 -22.49 -15.78 5.15
N ILE A 282 -21.37 -15.03 5.21
CA ILE A 282 -20.96 -14.32 6.43
C ILE A 282 -21.90 -13.14 6.69
N PHE A 283 -22.73 -13.27 7.72
CA PHE A 283 -23.65 -12.21 8.16
C PHE A 283 -22.91 -11.12 8.95
N VAL A 284 -23.15 -9.85 8.59
CA VAL A 284 -22.57 -8.65 9.23
C VAL A 284 -23.70 -7.82 9.81
N THR A 285 -23.51 -7.33 11.04
CA THR A 285 -24.51 -6.52 11.78
C THR A 285 -23.99 -5.13 12.12
N ASN A 286 -24.89 -4.25 12.56
CA ASN A 286 -24.58 -2.95 13.16
C ASN A 286 -24.42 -3.02 14.70
N GLN A 287 -24.21 -4.21 15.27
CA GLN A 287 -24.12 -4.42 16.73
C GLN A 287 -22.72 -4.88 17.16
N SER A 288 -22.05 -5.72 16.38
CA SER A 288 -20.66 -6.14 16.62
C SER A 288 -20.01 -6.73 15.37
N SER A 289 -18.68 -6.76 15.36
CA SER A 289 -17.86 -7.43 14.34
C SER A 289 -18.10 -8.94 14.33
N THR A 290 -18.40 -9.51 13.16
CA THR A 290 -18.44 -10.96 13.01
C THR A 290 -17.01 -11.52 12.97
N TYR A 291 -16.71 -12.53 13.81
CA TYR A 291 -15.40 -13.17 13.86
C TYR A 291 -15.29 -14.25 12.77
N VAL A 292 -14.27 -14.17 11.91
CA VAL A 292 -14.01 -15.14 10.84
C VAL A 292 -12.53 -15.53 10.83
N GLU A 293 -12.25 -16.81 11.07
CA GLU A 293 -10.90 -17.38 11.08
C GLU A 293 -10.68 -18.27 9.85
N PHE A 294 -9.50 -18.21 9.23
CA PHE A 294 -9.13 -19.00 8.06
C PHE A 294 -7.86 -19.84 8.33
N LYS A 295 -7.73 -20.98 7.63
CA LYS A 295 -6.66 -21.97 7.79
C LYS A 295 -6.16 -22.42 6.43
N LEU A 296 -5.32 -21.58 5.82
CA LEU A 296 -4.75 -21.78 4.49
C LEU A 296 -3.83 -23.01 4.44
N LYS A 297 -4.02 -23.88 3.43
CA LYS A 297 -3.15 -25.01 3.13
C LYS A 297 -2.06 -24.59 2.15
N ARG A 298 -0.82 -25.01 2.37
CA ARG A 298 0.28 -24.77 1.42
C ARG A 298 0.08 -25.56 0.14
N ILE A 299 0.44 -24.96 -0.99
CA ILE A 299 0.59 -25.69 -2.26
C ILE A 299 1.87 -26.52 -2.14
N ASP A 300 1.73 -27.83 -1.94
CA ASP A 300 2.89 -28.74 -1.84
C ASP A 300 3.44 -29.01 -3.27
N PHE A 301 4.44 -28.23 -3.69
CA PHE A 301 5.20 -28.36 -4.96
C PHE A 301 5.93 -29.72 -5.16
N TYR A 302 5.64 -30.74 -4.36
CA TYR A 302 6.42 -31.97 -4.29
C TYR A 302 6.12 -32.96 -5.42
N ASP A 303 4.93 -32.89 -6.02
CA ASP A 303 4.47 -33.81 -7.08
C ASP A 303 5.10 -33.46 -8.45
N ASP A 304 5.54 -32.21 -8.62
CA ASP A 304 6.08 -31.69 -9.88
C ASP A 304 7.41 -32.34 -10.30
N LYS A 305 8.01 -33.18 -9.45
CA LYS A 305 9.13 -34.06 -9.83
C LYS A 305 8.76 -35.01 -10.96
N GLN A 306 7.53 -35.53 -11.01
CA GLN A 306 7.08 -36.33 -12.16
C GLN A 306 7.04 -35.46 -13.43
N ASN A 307 6.37 -34.31 -13.39
CA ASN A 307 6.28 -33.39 -14.53
C ASN A 307 7.65 -32.93 -15.02
N ILE A 308 8.57 -32.56 -14.13
CA ILE A 308 9.95 -32.19 -14.49
C ILE A 308 10.68 -33.35 -15.19
N SER A 309 10.55 -34.59 -14.70
CA SER A 309 11.15 -35.76 -15.36
C SER A 309 10.53 -36.07 -16.73
N GLN A 310 9.22 -35.88 -16.89
CA GLN A 310 8.52 -36.02 -18.17
C GLN A 310 8.94 -34.92 -19.15
N LEU A 311 9.02 -33.66 -18.71
CA LEU A 311 9.49 -32.52 -19.50
C LEU A 311 10.96 -32.68 -19.91
N GLN A 312 11.83 -33.18 -19.03
CA GLN A 312 13.21 -33.53 -19.37
C GLN A 312 13.26 -34.69 -20.39
N THR A 313 12.36 -35.66 -20.29
CA THR A 313 12.25 -36.78 -21.24
C THR A 313 11.80 -36.28 -22.62
N LEU A 314 10.74 -35.47 -22.69
CA LEU A 314 10.25 -34.83 -23.93
C LEU A 314 11.29 -33.90 -24.56
N TYR A 315 12.00 -33.12 -23.74
CA TYR A 315 13.12 -32.29 -24.19
C TYR A 315 14.25 -33.15 -24.78
N ASN A 316 14.63 -34.26 -24.16
CA ASN A 316 15.66 -35.15 -24.70
C ASN A 316 15.19 -35.94 -25.94
N GLN A 317 13.91 -36.31 -26.03
CA GLN A 317 13.32 -36.94 -27.21
C GLN A 317 13.29 -35.99 -28.42
N SER A 318 12.82 -34.74 -28.25
CA SER A 318 12.89 -33.74 -29.33
C SER A 318 14.32 -33.47 -29.81
N LYS A 319 15.29 -33.47 -28.87
CA LYS A 319 16.73 -33.31 -29.15
C LYS A 319 17.35 -34.46 -29.96
N THR A 320 16.80 -35.68 -29.86
CA THR A 320 17.20 -36.81 -30.73
C THR A 320 16.44 -36.82 -32.05
N PHE A 321 15.19 -36.33 -32.09
CA PHE A 321 14.41 -36.17 -33.32
C PHE A 321 15.05 -35.16 -34.29
N ILE A 322 15.42 -33.97 -33.79
CA ILE A 322 16.08 -32.89 -34.54
C ILE A 322 17.46 -33.32 -35.09
N ARG A 323 18.10 -34.34 -34.49
CA ARG A 323 19.40 -34.88 -34.94
C ARG A 323 19.30 -35.93 -36.06
N ARG A 324 18.11 -36.35 -36.49
CA ARG A 324 17.96 -37.30 -37.61
C ARG A 324 18.02 -36.56 -38.96
N PRO A 325 18.83 -37.02 -39.94
CA PRO A 325 18.96 -36.33 -41.24
C PRO A 325 17.64 -36.23 -42.02
N ILE A 326 16.72 -37.17 -41.80
CA ILE A 326 15.36 -37.19 -42.36
C ILE A 326 14.59 -35.90 -42.02
N PHE A 327 14.83 -35.29 -40.85
CA PHE A 327 14.13 -34.06 -40.43
C PHE A 327 14.47 -32.85 -41.35
N PHE A 328 15.70 -32.76 -41.84
CA PHE A 328 16.11 -31.73 -42.81
C PHE A 328 15.54 -31.99 -44.20
N VAL A 329 15.42 -33.25 -44.62
CA VAL A 329 14.78 -33.62 -45.90
C VAL A 329 13.29 -33.26 -45.88
N MET A 330 12.58 -33.59 -44.80
CA MET A 330 11.17 -33.21 -44.60
C MET A 330 10.97 -31.69 -44.65
N LEU A 331 11.82 -30.92 -43.94
CA LEU A 331 11.76 -29.45 -43.96
C LEU A 331 11.99 -28.86 -45.36
N ALA A 332 12.92 -29.41 -46.15
CA ALA A 332 13.16 -28.96 -47.52
C ALA A 332 11.94 -29.19 -48.43
N SER A 333 11.31 -30.36 -48.37
CA SER A 333 10.08 -30.66 -49.13
C SER A 333 8.89 -29.79 -48.72
N ILE A 334 8.79 -29.43 -47.43
CA ILE A 334 7.75 -28.52 -46.92
C ILE A 334 8.01 -27.09 -47.41
N CYS A 335 9.24 -26.57 -47.32
CA CYS A 335 9.57 -25.24 -47.85
C CYS A 335 9.31 -25.13 -49.37
N GLY A 336 9.57 -26.19 -50.14
CA GLY A 336 9.27 -26.22 -51.58
C GLY A 336 7.78 -26.17 -51.93
N SER A 337 6.89 -26.62 -51.02
CA SER A 337 5.43 -26.58 -51.24
C SER A 337 4.75 -25.31 -50.71
N TYR A 338 5.38 -24.59 -49.76
CA TYR A 338 4.85 -23.34 -49.21
C TYR A 338 4.78 -22.17 -50.22
N ILE A 339 5.62 -22.16 -51.27
CA ILE A 339 5.66 -21.05 -52.25
C ILE A 339 4.36 -20.97 -53.07
N ASN A 340 3.73 -22.11 -53.38
CA ASN A 340 2.51 -22.15 -54.20
C ASN A 340 1.21 -21.93 -53.40
N PHE A 341 1.26 -21.84 -52.07
CA PHE A 341 0.05 -21.81 -51.23
C PHE A 341 -0.40 -20.39 -50.80
N PHE A 342 0.27 -19.35 -51.28
CA PHE A 342 0.10 -17.96 -50.80
C PHE A 342 -1.06 -17.16 -51.42
N GLN A 343 -2.13 -17.83 -51.86
CA GLN A 343 -3.36 -17.18 -52.36
C GLN A 343 -4.63 -17.57 -51.59
N ILE A 344 -4.56 -18.44 -50.58
CA ILE A 344 -5.75 -19.08 -50.00
C ILE A 344 -5.78 -18.97 -48.45
N ILE A 345 -6.84 -18.31 -47.94
CA ILE A 345 -7.36 -18.30 -46.55
C ILE A 345 -6.69 -17.37 -45.50
N ASN A 346 -7.29 -16.18 -45.36
CA ASN A 346 -8.02 -15.65 -44.18
C ASN A 346 -7.34 -15.46 -42.78
N LYS A 347 -7.82 -14.43 -42.06
CA LYS A 347 -7.12 -13.71 -40.96
C LYS A 347 -6.83 -14.51 -39.68
N HIS A 348 -7.65 -15.50 -39.31
CA HIS A 348 -7.51 -16.16 -38.00
C HIS A 348 -6.27 -17.08 -37.89
N SER A 349 -5.66 -17.48 -39.00
CA SER A 349 -4.42 -18.28 -38.97
C SER A 349 -3.19 -17.46 -38.54
N MET A 350 -3.25 -16.12 -38.60
CA MET A 350 -2.06 -15.26 -38.45
C MET A 350 -1.38 -15.39 -37.07
N TYR A 351 -2.14 -15.58 -35.99
CA TYR A 351 -1.55 -15.77 -34.65
C TYR A 351 -0.74 -17.08 -34.53
N PHE A 352 -1.19 -18.16 -35.16
CA PHE A 352 -0.47 -19.43 -35.14
C PHE A 352 0.86 -19.32 -35.92
N TYR A 353 0.83 -18.69 -37.09
CA TYR A 353 2.04 -18.39 -37.86
C TYR A 353 2.95 -17.34 -37.19
N LEU A 354 2.41 -16.40 -36.42
CA LEU A 354 3.22 -15.46 -35.62
C LEU A 354 3.98 -16.20 -34.51
N VAL A 355 3.34 -17.13 -33.78
CA VAL A 355 4.02 -17.96 -32.77
C VAL A 355 5.06 -18.87 -33.41
N LEU A 356 4.77 -19.48 -34.57
CA LEU A 356 5.75 -20.30 -35.30
C LEU A 356 6.95 -19.48 -35.79
N THR A 357 6.73 -18.32 -36.41
CA THR A 357 7.81 -17.48 -36.93
C THR A 357 8.65 -16.87 -35.80
N LEU A 358 8.04 -16.43 -34.70
CA LEU A 358 8.78 -16.01 -33.50
C LEU A 358 9.62 -17.16 -32.94
N SER A 359 9.10 -18.39 -32.87
CA SER A 359 9.86 -19.56 -32.41
C SER A 359 11.06 -19.86 -33.31
N VAL A 360 10.90 -19.76 -34.64
CA VAL A 360 12.00 -19.90 -35.61
C VAL A 360 13.02 -18.77 -35.47
N ILE A 361 12.58 -17.52 -35.29
CA ILE A 361 13.45 -16.36 -35.07
C ILE A 361 14.25 -16.53 -33.76
N PHE A 362 13.62 -16.93 -32.66
CA PHE A 362 14.32 -17.24 -31.41
C PHE A 362 15.34 -18.37 -31.58
N GLY A 363 15.03 -19.41 -32.37
CA GLY A 363 15.97 -20.47 -32.73
C GLY A 363 17.20 -19.94 -33.51
N ILE A 364 16.97 -19.07 -34.50
CA ILE A 364 18.02 -18.44 -35.31
C ILE A 364 18.88 -17.47 -34.47
N VAL A 365 18.27 -16.66 -33.61
CA VAL A 365 18.97 -15.74 -32.70
C VAL A 365 19.79 -16.52 -31.68
N ALA A 366 19.24 -17.58 -31.07
CA ALA A 366 19.99 -18.45 -30.16
C ALA A 366 21.17 -19.13 -30.85
N PHE A 367 21.01 -19.57 -32.10
CA PHE A 367 22.11 -20.08 -32.93
C PHE A 367 23.18 -19.03 -33.20
N TYR A 368 22.79 -17.80 -33.55
CA TYR A 368 23.73 -16.70 -33.80
C TYR A 368 24.49 -16.24 -32.55
N VAL A 369 23.81 -16.10 -31.41
CA VAL A 369 24.43 -15.77 -30.12
C VAL A 369 25.44 -16.85 -29.73
N ARG A 370 25.05 -18.13 -29.82
CA ARG A 370 25.94 -19.28 -29.55
C ARG A 370 27.17 -19.28 -30.46
N ARG A 371 27.01 -18.92 -31.74
CA ARG A 371 28.11 -18.80 -32.71
C ARG A 371 29.03 -17.61 -32.39
N ARG A 372 28.48 -16.50 -31.89
CA ARG A 372 29.25 -15.30 -31.52
C ARG A 372 30.12 -15.53 -30.28
N SER A 373 29.60 -16.19 -29.23
CA SER A 373 30.39 -16.55 -28.04
C SER A 373 31.54 -17.52 -28.33
N PHE A 374 31.39 -18.44 -29.29
CA PHE A 374 32.50 -19.30 -29.74
C PHE A 374 33.57 -18.53 -30.53
N SER A 375 33.23 -17.41 -31.17
CA SER A 375 34.18 -16.57 -31.91
C SER A 375 34.97 -15.57 -31.04
N SER A 376 34.56 -15.38 -29.79
CA SER A 376 35.30 -14.60 -28.77
C SER A 376 36.18 -15.49 -27.89
N LEU A 377 35.68 -16.64 -27.41
CA LEU A 377 36.50 -17.58 -26.62
C LEU A 377 37.76 -18.04 -27.37
N ARG A 378 37.63 -18.34 -28.67
CA ARG A 378 38.74 -18.82 -29.52
C ARG A 378 39.81 -17.76 -29.87
N ARG A 379 39.79 -16.60 -29.22
CA ARG A 379 40.87 -15.58 -29.28
C ARG A 379 41.56 -15.35 -27.95
N PHE A 380 41.15 -16.06 -26.89
CA PHE A 380 41.78 -16.00 -25.57
C PHE A 380 42.58 -17.28 -25.22
N THR A 381 42.43 -18.36 -25.98
CA THR A 381 43.08 -19.66 -25.73
C THR A 381 44.46 -19.82 -26.36
N ASP A 382 44.75 -19.05 -27.41
CA ASP A 382 45.88 -19.31 -28.31
C ASP A 382 47.15 -18.51 -27.91
N SER A 383 47.13 -17.83 -26.75
CA SER A 383 48.19 -16.93 -26.29
C SER A 383 48.94 -17.38 -25.02
N GLN A 384 48.64 -18.57 -24.47
CA GLN A 384 49.32 -19.12 -23.28
C GLN A 384 49.75 -20.58 -23.43
N GLN A 385 50.44 -20.91 -24.53
CA GLN A 385 51.30 -22.10 -24.61
C GLN A 385 52.78 -21.69 -24.68
N TYR A 386 53.35 -21.26 -23.55
CA TYR A 386 54.78 -21.31 -23.30
C TYR A 386 55.07 -21.53 -21.80
N GLU A 387 56.18 -22.23 -21.56
CA GLU A 387 56.89 -22.46 -20.29
C GLU A 387 56.20 -23.34 -19.22
N LEU A 388 56.75 -24.56 -19.17
CA LEU A 388 56.57 -25.68 -18.24
C LEU A 388 57.58 -25.58 -17.07
N LEU A 389 57.30 -26.29 -15.97
CA LEU A 389 58.22 -26.66 -14.86
C LEU A 389 58.64 -25.45 -13.97
N THR A 390 58.82 -25.56 -12.64
CA THR A 390 59.19 -26.67 -11.73
C THR A 390 58.48 -26.62 -10.36
N GLN A 391 58.76 -27.62 -9.49
CA GLN A 391 58.90 -27.64 -8.01
C GLN A 391 58.59 -26.34 -7.21
N GLY A 392 58.14 -26.38 -5.95
CA GLY A 392 57.91 -27.49 -5.01
C GLY A 392 58.08 -27.03 -3.54
N ASP A 393 57.40 -27.72 -2.62
CA ASP A 393 57.53 -27.73 -1.14
C ASP A 393 57.48 -26.42 -0.30
N ASP A 394 56.57 -26.46 0.69
CA ASP A 394 56.70 -26.03 2.10
C ASP A 394 56.88 -24.57 2.61
N ASN A 395 56.20 -24.38 3.76
CA ASN A 395 56.44 -23.48 4.91
C ASN A 395 55.98 -22.00 4.94
N LEU A 396 55.25 -21.75 6.03
CA LEU A 396 55.04 -20.51 6.81
C LEU A 396 56.37 -19.82 7.19
N PRO A 397 56.41 -18.49 7.47
CA PRO A 397 55.88 -17.96 8.74
C PRO A 397 55.35 -16.50 8.78
N LEU A 398 54.88 -16.11 9.98
CA LEU A 398 54.54 -14.75 10.40
C LEU A 398 55.79 -13.86 10.64
N MET A 399 55.66 -12.54 10.49
CA MET A 399 56.13 -11.49 11.45
C MET A 399 55.70 -10.07 10.98
N HIS A 400 55.22 -9.15 11.85
CA HIS A 400 55.95 -8.07 12.58
C HIS A 400 56.66 -7.01 11.70
N GLN A 401 56.74 -5.70 12.01
CA GLN A 401 56.12 -4.83 13.04
C GLN A 401 56.48 -3.33 12.74
N SER A 402 55.82 -2.35 13.41
CA SER A 402 56.40 -1.01 13.77
C SER A 402 56.62 0.02 12.62
N ASN A 403 56.85 1.33 12.82
CA ASN A 403 56.58 2.29 13.91
C ASN A 403 56.75 3.77 13.43
N GLY A 404 56.31 4.76 14.22
CA GLY A 404 56.51 6.23 14.00
C GLY A 404 55.20 7.04 14.11
N HIS A 405 54.85 7.82 15.16
CA HIS A 405 55.63 8.54 16.20
C HIS A 405 56.42 9.74 15.62
N GLN A 406 56.39 11.00 16.13
CA GLN A 406 56.06 11.62 17.45
C GLN A 406 55.42 13.04 17.28
N SER A 407 54.59 13.63 18.19
CA SER A 407 54.81 14.24 19.54
C SER A 407 55.48 15.66 19.54
N ILE A 408 55.32 16.63 20.47
CA ILE A 408 54.51 16.88 21.71
C ILE A 408 54.70 18.37 22.18
N ARG A 409 53.75 18.97 22.95
CA ARG A 409 53.86 19.96 24.09
C ARG A 409 52.51 20.71 24.30
N ASN A 410 51.88 20.84 25.48
CA ASN A 410 52.22 21.33 26.85
C ASN A 410 52.40 22.87 26.93
N THR A 411 51.91 23.66 27.91
CA THR A 411 51.10 23.54 29.19
C THR A 411 50.65 24.98 29.61
N HIS A 412 49.82 25.39 30.59
CA HIS A 412 49.13 24.95 31.85
C HIS A 412 47.75 25.71 31.97
N ALA A 413 46.76 25.54 32.88
CA ALA A 413 46.48 24.76 34.12
C ALA A 413 46.32 25.55 35.47
N MET A 414 45.13 26.14 35.72
CA MET A 414 44.54 26.69 36.98
C MET A 414 43.00 26.66 36.78
N ARG A 415 42.10 25.98 37.52
CA ARG A 415 41.79 25.77 38.96
C ARG A 415 40.71 26.73 39.51
N GLY A 416 39.59 26.13 39.95
CA GLY A 416 38.47 26.75 40.67
C GLY A 416 37.45 25.65 41.01
N GLU A 417 36.95 25.61 42.26
CA GLU A 417 36.18 24.51 42.86
C GLU A 417 34.92 25.08 43.54
N SER A 418 33.76 24.40 43.43
CA SER A 418 32.75 24.25 44.51
C SER A 418 31.49 23.50 44.02
N GLU A 419 31.16 22.41 44.72
CA GLU A 419 29.82 21.93 45.16
C GLU A 419 28.60 22.11 44.22
N ASP A 420 27.92 21.04 43.79
CA ASP A 420 27.11 20.04 44.54
C ASP A 420 25.73 20.55 45.01
N GLU A 421 24.69 20.23 44.24
CA GLU A 421 23.42 19.75 44.79
C GLU A 421 22.69 18.90 43.71
N ALA A 422 21.98 17.86 44.13
CA ALA A 422 21.23 16.95 43.27
C ALA A 422 19.82 16.77 43.82
N ASP A 423 18.80 16.75 42.95
CA ASP A 423 17.43 16.57 43.40
C ASP A 423 16.56 15.80 42.38
N GLU A 424 15.42 15.29 42.84
CA GLU A 424 14.83 14.03 42.35
C GLU A 424 13.95 14.09 41.09
N HIS A 425 13.87 12.94 40.40
CA HIS A 425 12.83 12.65 39.41
C HIS A 425 11.43 12.62 40.05
N THR A 426 10.50 13.46 39.59
CA THR A 426 9.06 13.31 39.88
C THR A 426 8.24 12.99 38.63
N LEU A 427 7.88 11.71 38.48
CA LEU A 427 6.94 11.24 37.47
C LEU A 427 5.49 11.43 37.96
N PHE A 428 4.75 12.38 37.39
CA PHE A 428 3.33 12.54 37.68
C PHE A 428 2.48 11.47 36.99
N THR A 429 2.24 10.35 37.66
CA THR A 429 1.24 9.34 37.27
C THR A 429 -0.13 9.68 37.86
N SER A 430 -1.01 10.30 37.08
CA SER A 430 -2.41 10.51 37.46
C SER A 430 -3.22 9.23 37.30
N ASN A 431 -3.42 8.48 38.40
CA ASN A 431 -4.43 7.44 38.43
C ASN A 431 -5.83 8.07 38.29
N ILE A 432 -6.66 7.51 37.41
CA ILE A 432 -8.09 7.86 37.30
C ILE A 432 -8.87 6.58 37.59
N ASP A 433 -9.49 6.52 38.77
CA ASP A 433 -10.37 5.43 39.14
C ASP A 433 -11.65 5.47 38.30
N VAL A 434 -12.00 4.33 37.69
CA VAL A 434 -13.24 4.14 36.94
C VAL A 434 -14.21 3.34 37.79
N PRO A 435 -15.31 3.93 38.29
CA PRO A 435 -16.31 3.16 39.05
C PRO A 435 -17.07 2.23 38.10
N MET A 436 -17.07 0.92 38.41
CA MET A 436 -18.02 -0.01 37.81
C MET A 436 -19.44 0.36 38.25
N ILE A 437 -20.38 0.34 37.30
CA ILE A 437 -21.82 0.33 37.57
C ILE A 437 -22.36 -1.03 37.08
N SER A 438 -23.20 -1.63 37.91
CA SER A 438 -23.84 -2.95 37.72
C SER A 438 -24.99 -2.93 36.73
#